data_AF-A0A6M3HIY1-F1
#
_entry.id   AF-A0A6M3HIY1-F1
#
_cell.length_a   1.000
_cell.length_b   1.000
_cell.length_c   1.000
_cell.angle_alpha   90.00
_cell.angle_beta   90.00
_cell.angle_gamma   90.00
#
_symmetry.space_group_name_H-M   'P 1'
#
loop_
_entity.id
_entity.type
_entity.pdbx_description
1 polymer ?
#
loop_
_entity_poly.entity_id
_entity_poly.type
_entity_poly.pdbx_seq_one_letter_code
_entity_poly.pdbx_strand_id
1 'polypeptide(L)'
;MKFNEIFSKNRAEELPDDLYGKYVLPLGYEDVNLKKTTKASIVIGGRGYGKTMFLKYHCHQTALSVNKDTIGIEDLSNLGIYWRPDTSFSQLLTEAWLGKFWSTAFKTYMSLSLIIEFVKLTNNLLSEKSPVFSLKEKINNLKLPDTISEGLGIDKNAKLVDVSDLLHERLFTLCNWINAPVTETPPFSLDTKFSLQNIISKLHAITGCIIKPNFQVYIDEFENLTSDQQAIINTWHCCK
;
A
#
# COMPACT_ATOMS: atom_id res chain seq x y z
N MET A 1 -18.12 -0.12 18.70
CA MET A 1 -16.87 0.26 19.39
C MET A 1 -17.21 1.38 20.35
N LYS A 2 -16.91 1.26 21.65
CA LYS A 2 -17.26 2.30 22.64
C LYS A 2 -16.30 3.48 22.49
N PHE A 3 -16.81 4.71 22.51
CA PHE A 3 -16.04 5.96 22.35
C PHE A 3 -14.77 6.04 23.22
N ASN A 4 -14.80 5.42 24.41
CA ASN A 4 -13.67 5.37 25.35
C ASN A 4 -12.43 4.61 24.84
N GLU A 5 -12.60 3.63 23.93
CA GLU A 5 -11.47 2.84 23.40
C GLU A 5 -10.64 3.62 22.37
N ILE A 6 -11.22 4.65 21.75
CA ILE A 6 -10.53 5.52 20.78
C ILE A 6 -9.61 6.49 21.51
N PHE A 7 -10.00 6.99 22.69
CA PHE A 7 -9.21 7.91 23.51
C PHE A 7 -8.14 7.21 24.37
N SER A 8 -8.25 5.89 24.58
CA SER A 8 -7.22 5.12 25.30
C SER A 8 -6.00 4.79 24.43
N LYS A 9 -6.11 4.94 23.11
CA LYS A 9 -5.01 4.75 22.17
C LYS A 9 -4.36 6.09 21.89
N ASN A 10 -3.10 6.23 22.27
CA ASN A 10 -2.40 7.52 22.24
C ASN A 10 -1.78 7.83 20.88
N ARG A 11 -1.72 6.85 19.96
CA ARG A 11 -1.10 7.03 18.65
C ARG A 11 -2.00 6.59 17.51
N ALA A 12 -2.01 7.38 16.44
CA ALA A 12 -2.80 7.10 15.23
C ALA A 12 -2.47 5.75 14.58
N GLU A 13 -1.25 5.25 14.78
CA GLU A 13 -0.78 3.94 14.32
C GLU A 13 -1.43 2.75 15.04
N GLU A 14 -1.97 2.97 16.24
CA GLU A 14 -2.70 1.94 17.01
C GLU A 14 -4.18 1.87 16.61
N LEU A 15 -4.67 2.84 15.81
CA LEU A 15 -6.03 2.87 15.30
C LEU A 15 -6.18 1.94 14.09
N PRO A 16 -7.37 1.31 13.92
CA PRO A 16 -7.64 0.45 12.77
C PRO A 16 -7.50 1.23 11.46
N ASP A 17 -7.18 0.53 10.37
CA ASP A 17 -6.99 1.18 9.06
C ASP A 17 -8.30 1.74 8.47
N ASP A 18 -9.45 1.15 8.83
CA ASP A 18 -10.77 1.72 8.54
C ASP A 18 -11.15 2.81 9.56
N LEU A 19 -11.15 4.04 9.06
CA LEU A 19 -11.42 5.27 9.79
C LEU A 19 -12.83 5.81 9.59
N TYR A 20 -13.70 5.09 8.88
CA TYR A 20 -15.08 5.52 8.65
C TYR A 20 -15.81 5.76 9.98
N GLY A 21 -16.45 6.92 10.12
CA GLY A 21 -17.14 7.35 11.34
C GLY A 21 -16.23 7.65 12.55
N LYS A 22 -14.90 7.57 12.39
CA LYS A 22 -13.92 7.80 13.48
C LYS A 22 -13.04 9.02 13.25
N TYR A 23 -12.78 9.37 11.99
CA TYR A 23 -11.97 10.53 11.65
C TYR A 23 -12.86 11.76 11.36
N VAL A 24 -12.57 12.86 12.05
CA VAL A 24 -13.21 14.15 11.81
C VAL A 24 -12.45 14.87 10.71
N LEU A 25 -13.13 15.19 9.61
CA LEU A 25 -12.53 15.91 8.49
C LEU A 25 -12.15 17.34 8.90
N PRO A 26 -11.01 17.87 8.40
CA PRO A 26 -10.62 19.24 8.67
C PRO A 26 -11.59 20.24 8.01
N LEU A 27 -11.67 21.44 8.56
CA LEU A 27 -12.37 22.56 7.93
C LEU A 27 -11.76 22.84 6.55
N GLY A 28 -12.60 23.10 5.55
CA GLY A 28 -12.13 23.29 4.17
C GLY A 28 -11.60 22.01 3.49
N TYR A 29 -11.99 20.82 3.98
CA TYR A 29 -11.54 19.54 3.44
C TYR A 29 -11.58 19.45 1.90
N GLU A 30 -12.61 20.02 1.27
CA GLU A 30 -12.77 19.96 -0.19
C GLU A 30 -11.63 20.62 -0.98
N ASP A 31 -10.91 21.55 -0.35
CA ASP A 31 -9.73 22.24 -0.93
C ASP A 31 -8.45 21.40 -0.82
N VAL A 32 -8.40 20.47 0.13
CA VAL A 32 -7.23 19.61 0.42
C VAL A 32 -7.49 18.12 0.17
N ASN A 33 -8.66 17.77 -0.35
CA ASN A 33 -9.09 16.40 -0.60
C ASN A 33 -8.14 15.69 -1.58
N LEU A 34 -7.36 14.72 -1.09
CA LEU A 34 -6.33 14.04 -1.86
C LEU A 34 -6.91 13.25 -3.04
N LYS A 35 -8.19 12.86 -2.99
CA LYS A 35 -8.87 12.22 -4.13
C LYS A 35 -8.96 13.12 -5.34
N LYS A 36 -8.88 14.46 -5.20
CA LYS A 36 -8.91 15.41 -6.33
C LYS A 36 -7.52 15.71 -6.89
N THR A 37 -6.48 15.30 -6.19
CA THR A 37 -5.10 15.62 -6.52
C THR A 37 -4.58 14.70 -7.62
N THR A 38 -3.91 15.27 -8.64
CA THR A 38 -3.34 14.52 -9.77
C THR A 38 -1.81 14.57 -9.82
N LYS A 39 -1.18 15.30 -8.89
CA LYS A 39 0.27 15.49 -8.79
C LYS A 39 0.77 14.98 -7.44
N ALA A 40 2.03 14.54 -7.41
CA ALA A 40 2.71 14.26 -6.15
C ALA A 40 2.58 15.48 -5.21
N SER A 41 2.12 15.23 -3.99
CA SER A 41 1.79 16.26 -3.01
C SER A 41 2.30 15.84 -1.64
N ILE A 42 2.69 16.83 -0.84
CA ILE A 42 3.24 16.61 0.50
C ILE A 42 2.25 17.17 1.50
N VAL A 43 1.86 16.36 2.48
CA VAL A 43 1.01 16.78 3.60
C VAL A 43 1.92 17.26 4.73
N ILE A 44 1.93 18.57 4.98
CA ILE A 44 2.80 19.20 5.98
C ILE A 44 2.00 19.53 7.23
N GLY A 45 2.59 19.30 8.41
CA GLY A 45 1.99 19.66 9.69
C GLY A 45 2.83 19.18 10.87
N GLY A 46 2.61 19.78 12.05
CA GLY A 46 3.32 19.42 13.27
C GLY A 46 3.02 18.00 13.78
N ARG A 47 3.68 17.62 14.86
CA ARG A 47 3.37 16.37 15.58
C ARG A 47 1.95 16.45 16.17
N GLY A 48 1.16 15.39 16.02
CA GLY A 48 -0.21 15.35 16.54
C GLY A 48 -1.28 16.03 15.66
N TYR A 49 -0.92 16.57 14.50
CA TYR A 49 -1.85 17.23 13.57
C TYR A 49 -2.69 16.26 12.73
N GLY A 50 -2.65 14.96 13.04
CA GLY A 50 -3.48 13.95 12.36
C GLY A 50 -3.05 13.59 10.93
N LYS A 51 -1.80 13.86 10.53
CA LYS A 51 -1.28 13.54 9.18
C LYS A 51 -1.51 12.08 8.78
N THR A 52 -1.10 11.13 9.61
CA THR A 52 -1.33 9.70 9.39
C THR A 52 -2.81 9.37 9.20
N MET A 53 -3.69 9.94 10.03
CA MET A 53 -5.14 9.72 9.91
C MET A 53 -5.68 10.29 8.61
N PHE A 54 -5.21 11.47 8.22
CA PHE A 54 -5.56 12.10 6.96
C PHE A 54 -5.16 11.22 5.77
N LEU A 55 -3.94 10.68 5.75
CA LEU A 55 -3.50 9.75 4.69
C LEU A 55 -4.36 8.48 4.67
N LYS A 56 -4.50 7.79 5.81
CA LYS A 56 -5.31 6.56 5.94
C LYS A 56 -6.77 6.76 5.54
N TYR A 57 -7.36 7.92 5.83
CA TYR A 57 -8.75 8.22 5.48
C TYR A 57 -8.99 8.19 3.96
N HIS A 58 -7.98 8.54 3.16
CA HIS A 58 -8.07 8.53 1.70
C HIS A 58 -7.76 7.15 1.09
N CYS A 59 -7.46 6.14 1.91
CA CYS A 59 -7.13 4.79 1.45
C CYS A 59 -8.34 3.88 1.27
N HIS A 60 -8.09 2.77 0.58
CA HIS A 60 -9.11 1.78 0.25
C HIS A 60 -9.83 1.19 1.47
N GLN A 61 -9.18 1.10 2.63
CA GLN A 61 -9.81 0.57 3.86
C GLN A 61 -10.99 1.43 4.30
N THR A 62 -10.83 2.74 4.28
CA THR A 62 -11.90 3.69 4.64
C THR A 62 -12.87 3.91 3.47
N ALA A 63 -12.35 3.98 2.24
CA ALA A 63 -13.18 4.15 1.04
C ALA A 63 -14.16 2.98 0.84
N LEU A 64 -13.70 1.75 1.09
CA LEU A 64 -14.48 0.51 0.97
C LEU A 64 -15.00 -0.01 2.32
N SER A 65 -15.14 0.87 3.31
CA SER A 65 -15.56 0.47 4.66
C SER A 65 -16.88 -0.27 4.64
N VAL A 66 -16.92 -1.47 5.24
CA VAL A 66 -18.15 -2.24 5.44
C VAL A 66 -19.15 -1.56 6.37
N ASN A 67 -18.73 -0.50 7.07
CA ASN A 67 -19.58 0.27 7.97
C ASN A 67 -20.37 1.38 7.24
N LYS A 68 -20.04 1.69 5.98
CA LYS A 68 -20.82 2.62 5.16
C LYS A 68 -22.18 2.03 4.81
N ASP A 69 -23.24 2.84 4.79
CA ASP A 69 -24.56 2.40 4.32
C ASP A 69 -24.53 2.08 2.82
N THR A 70 -23.89 2.95 2.04
CA THR A 70 -23.69 2.80 0.60
C THR A 70 -22.27 3.22 0.21
N ILE A 71 -21.72 2.56 -0.81
CA ILE A 71 -20.43 2.90 -1.40
C ILE A 71 -20.70 3.21 -2.86
N GLY A 72 -20.33 4.40 -3.32
CA GLY A 72 -20.53 4.82 -4.71
C GLY A 72 -19.34 4.44 -5.60
N ILE A 73 -19.53 4.49 -6.92
CA ILE A 73 -18.44 4.26 -7.88
C ILE A 73 -17.35 5.33 -7.75
N GLU A 74 -17.74 6.56 -7.41
CA GLU A 74 -16.85 7.68 -7.15
C GLU A 74 -15.86 7.40 -6.01
N ASP A 75 -16.24 6.59 -5.02
CA ASP A 75 -15.34 6.17 -3.93
C ASP A 75 -14.21 5.26 -4.42
N LEU A 76 -14.42 4.54 -5.53
CA LEU A 76 -13.45 3.62 -6.15
C LEU A 76 -12.59 4.31 -7.21
N SER A 77 -12.97 5.52 -7.61
CA SER A 77 -12.31 6.21 -8.73
C SER A 77 -10.85 6.58 -8.44
N ASN A 78 -10.50 6.88 -7.18
CA ASN A 78 -9.14 7.20 -6.74
C ASN A 78 -8.89 6.54 -5.37
N LEU A 79 -8.53 5.26 -5.39
CA LEU A 79 -8.23 4.50 -4.18
C LEU A 79 -6.78 4.74 -3.76
N GLY A 80 -6.60 5.18 -2.52
CA GLY A 80 -5.29 5.28 -1.89
C GLY A 80 -4.76 3.93 -1.40
N ILE A 81 -3.46 3.75 -1.55
CA ILE A 81 -2.67 2.68 -0.94
C ILE A 81 -1.80 3.33 0.13
N TYR A 82 -1.97 2.91 1.38
CA TYR A 82 -1.17 3.43 2.49
C TYR A 82 0.11 2.62 2.61
N TRP A 83 1.26 3.28 2.65
CA TRP A 83 2.52 2.64 3.00
C TRP A 83 3.24 3.45 4.06
N ARG A 84 3.67 2.76 5.12
CA ARG A 84 4.55 3.33 6.13
C ARG A 84 5.75 2.41 6.29
N PRO A 85 6.95 2.83 5.85
CA PRO A 85 8.16 2.07 6.13
C PRO A 85 8.41 2.03 7.64
N ASP A 86 8.95 0.92 8.12
CA ASP A 86 9.57 0.90 9.45
C ASP A 86 10.84 1.76 9.37
N THR A 87 10.77 2.94 9.99
CA THR A 87 11.81 3.96 9.88
C THR A 87 13.12 3.55 10.55
N SER A 88 13.06 2.69 11.58
CA SER A 88 14.26 2.18 12.24
C SER A 88 14.92 1.11 11.39
N PHE A 89 14.11 0.21 10.84
CA PHE A 89 14.59 -0.83 9.92
C PHE A 89 15.10 -0.25 8.60
N SER A 90 14.43 0.76 8.05
CA SER A 90 14.82 1.37 6.77
C SER A 90 16.18 2.04 6.81
N GLN A 91 16.71 2.42 7.99
CA GLN A 91 18.08 2.93 8.10
C GLN A 91 19.14 1.87 7.76
N LEU A 92 18.81 0.58 7.82
CA LEU A 92 19.72 -0.49 7.42
C LEU A 92 19.81 -0.65 5.89
N LEU A 93 18.82 -0.16 5.15
CA LEU A 93 18.74 -0.28 3.69
C LEU A 93 19.63 0.75 2.99
N THR A 94 20.96 0.65 3.17
CA THR A 94 21.96 1.59 2.65
C THR A 94 23.12 0.88 1.96
N GLU A 95 23.83 1.60 1.07
CA GLU A 95 25.02 1.08 0.39
C GLU A 95 26.13 0.68 1.37
N ALA A 96 26.29 1.44 2.46
CA ALA A 96 27.30 1.16 3.48
C ALA A 96 27.09 -0.20 4.16
N TRP A 97 25.83 -0.65 4.28
CA TRP A 97 25.49 -1.90 4.95
C TRP A 97 25.32 -3.08 3.97
N LEU A 98 24.64 -2.86 2.85
CA LEU A 98 24.25 -3.92 1.90
C LEU A 98 25.07 -3.90 0.60
N GLY A 99 26.04 -2.99 0.48
CA GLY A 99 26.84 -2.81 -0.73
C GLY A 99 25.99 -2.43 -1.95
N LYS A 100 26.47 -2.77 -3.15
CA LYS A 100 25.86 -2.39 -4.44
C LYS A 100 24.40 -2.82 -4.63
N PHE A 101 23.91 -3.80 -3.86
CA PHE A 101 22.55 -4.32 -3.96
C PHE A 101 21.55 -3.70 -2.99
N TRP A 102 21.97 -2.70 -2.20
CA TRP A 102 21.09 -2.01 -1.24
C TRP A 102 19.80 -1.50 -1.88
N SER A 103 19.90 -0.92 -3.08
CA SER A 103 18.76 -0.31 -3.77
C SER A 103 17.78 -1.37 -4.27
N THR A 104 18.28 -2.54 -4.68
CA THR A 104 17.46 -3.71 -4.99
C THR A 104 16.73 -4.20 -3.75
N ALA A 105 17.41 -4.33 -2.61
CA ALA A 105 16.78 -4.74 -1.37
C ALA A 105 15.67 -3.76 -0.93
N PHE A 106 15.93 -2.45 -1.02
CA PHE A 106 14.94 -1.41 -0.71
C PHE A 106 13.71 -1.49 -1.63
N LYS A 107 13.93 -1.61 -2.94
CA LYS A 107 12.84 -1.79 -3.92
C LYS A 107 12.05 -3.05 -3.65
N THR A 108 12.68 -4.19 -3.35
CA THR A 108 11.99 -5.43 -3.02
C THR A 108 11.16 -5.29 -1.74
N TYR A 109 11.72 -4.67 -0.69
CA TYR A 109 11.01 -4.41 0.58
C TYR A 109 9.73 -3.58 0.35
N MET A 110 9.86 -2.48 -0.40
CA MET A 110 8.74 -1.62 -0.75
C MET A 110 7.73 -2.36 -1.65
N SER A 111 8.19 -3.18 -2.60
CA SER A 111 7.33 -3.97 -3.48
C SER A 111 6.48 -4.95 -2.69
N LEU A 112 7.09 -5.75 -1.81
CA LEU A 112 6.36 -6.69 -0.97
C LEU A 112 5.33 -5.98 -0.09
N SER A 113 5.73 -4.86 0.54
CA SER A 113 4.82 -4.06 1.38
C SER A 113 3.61 -3.56 0.60
N LEU A 114 3.82 -3.03 -0.62
CA LEU A 114 2.74 -2.51 -1.45
C LEU A 114 1.87 -3.63 -2.03
N ILE A 115 2.47 -4.76 -2.43
CA ILE A 115 1.71 -5.92 -2.92
C ILE A 115 0.79 -6.45 -1.81
N ILE A 116 1.27 -6.53 -0.56
CA ILE A 116 0.43 -6.90 0.60
C ILE A 116 -0.77 -5.95 0.74
N GLU A 117 -0.57 -4.64 0.57
CA GLU A 117 -1.70 -3.70 0.57
C GLU A 117 -2.64 -3.91 -0.62
N PHE A 118 -2.14 -4.27 -1.80
CA PHE A 118 -2.99 -4.67 -2.93
C PHE A 118 -3.79 -5.94 -2.65
N VAL A 119 -3.23 -6.92 -1.90
CA VAL A 119 -3.99 -8.09 -1.43
C VAL A 119 -5.14 -7.64 -0.53
N LYS A 120 -4.89 -6.74 0.44
CA LYS A 120 -5.95 -6.17 1.30
C LYS A 120 -7.01 -5.43 0.48
N LEU A 121 -6.60 -4.63 -0.50
CA LEU A 121 -7.52 -3.97 -1.43
C LEU A 121 -8.40 -4.99 -2.14
N THR A 122 -7.82 -6.02 -2.75
CA THR A 122 -8.61 -7.03 -3.48
C THR A 122 -9.60 -7.75 -2.57
N ASN A 123 -9.22 -8.06 -1.33
CA ASN A 123 -10.12 -8.61 -0.33
C ASN A 123 -11.26 -7.64 0.02
N ASN A 124 -10.99 -6.35 0.20
CA ASN A 124 -12.04 -5.35 0.44
C ASN A 124 -13.02 -5.23 -0.74
N LEU A 125 -12.55 -5.39 -1.98
CA LEU A 125 -13.40 -5.37 -3.18
C LEU A 125 -14.37 -6.55 -3.25
N LEU A 126 -14.11 -7.65 -2.53
CA LEU A 126 -15.01 -8.81 -2.43
C LEU A 126 -16.19 -8.59 -1.47
N SER A 127 -16.20 -7.49 -0.71
CA SER A 127 -17.31 -7.16 0.18
C SER A 127 -18.63 -6.96 -0.59
N GLU A 128 -19.75 -7.40 -0.02
CA GLU A 128 -21.10 -7.18 -0.56
C GLU A 128 -21.44 -5.71 -0.80
N LYS A 129 -20.84 -4.81 0.00
CA LYS A 129 -21.03 -3.37 -0.12
C LYS A 129 -20.19 -2.73 -1.24
N SER A 130 -19.25 -3.47 -1.82
CA SER A 130 -18.41 -3.00 -2.90
C SER A 130 -19.22 -2.79 -4.18
N PRO A 131 -19.08 -1.65 -4.88
CA PRO A 131 -19.73 -1.41 -6.18
C PRO A 131 -19.35 -2.42 -7.26
N VAL A 132 -18.24 -3.15 -7.08
CA VAL A 132 -17.78 -4.21 -7.99
C VAL A 132 -18.12 -5.62 -7.48
N PHE A 133 -19.00 -5.76 -6.48
CA PHE A 133 -19.34 -7.07 -5.91
C PHE A 133 -19.92 -8.06 -6.95
N SER A 134 -20.61 -7.55 -7.98
CA SER A 134 -21.07 -8.38 -9.11
C SER A 134 -19.93 -9.07 -9.86
N LEU A 135 -18.69 -8.59 -9.72
CA LEU A 135 -17.47 -9.14 -10.32
C LEU A 135 -16.68 -10.03 -9.35
N LYS A 136 -17.20 -10.32 -8.15
CA LYS A 136 -16.48 -11.02 -7.07
C LYS A 136 -15.81 -12.32 -7.51
N GLU A 137 -16.47 -13.13 -8.35
CA GLU A 137 -15.90 -14.40 -8.82
C GLU A 137 -14.65 -14.18 -9.69
N LYS A 138 -14.64 -13.14 -10.52
CA LYS A 138 -13.47 -12.80 -11.34
C LYS A 138 -12.33 -12.25 -10.48
N ILE A 139 -12.65 -11.39 -9.51
CA ILE A 139 -11.68 -10.81 -8.56
C ILE A 139 -11.10 -11.91 -7.68
N ASN A 140 -11.92 -12.81 -7.14
CA ASN A 140 -11.50 -13.93 -6.31
C ASN A 140 -10.59 -14.91 -7.07
N ASN A 141 -10.78 -15.06 -8.38
CA ASN A 141 -9.93 -15.90 -9.23
C ASN A 141 -8.75 -15.16 -9.87
N LEU A 142 -8.52 -13.90 -9.51
CA LEU A 142 -7.38 -13.13 -9.99
C LEU A 142 -6.08 -13.76 -9.48
N LYS A 143 -5.27 -14.31 -10.40
CA LYS A 143 -3.96 -14.88 -10.05
C LYS A 143 -2.91 -13.81 -9.80
N LEU A 144 -2.01 -14.07 -8.85
CA LEU A 144 -0.76 -13.32 -8.72
C LEU A 144 -0.03 -13.32 -10.08
N PRO A 145 0.51 -12.18 -10.57
CA PRO A 145 1.28 -12.16 -11.81
C PRO A 145 2.44 -13.14 -11.80
N ASP A 146 2.58 -13.93 -12.87
CA ASP A 146 3.58 -14.99 -13.01
C ASP A 146 5.00 -14.50 -12.74
N THR A 147 5.32 -13.27 -13.16
CA THR A 147 6.62 -12.62 -12.92
C THR A 147 6.91 -12.40 -11.43
N ILE A 148 5.89 -12.06 -10.64
CA ILE A 148 5.99 -11.92 -9.19
C ILE A 148 6.05 -13.31 -8.54
N SER A 149 5.20 -14.24 -8.99
CA SER A 149 5.18 -15.62 -8.50
C SER A 149 6.54 -16.30 -8.68
N GLU A 150 7.14 -16.19 -9.86
CA GLU A 150 8.48 -16.70 -10.16
C GLU A 150 9.56 -16.02 -9.32
N GLY A 151 9.56 -14.68 -9.27
CA GLY A 151 10.56 -13.91 -8.52
C GLY A 151 10.54 -14.17 -7.01
N LEU A 152 9.40 -14.62 -6.47
CA LEU A 152 9.24 -14.97 -5.06
C LEU A 152 9.20 -16.49 -4.82
N GLY A 153 9.24 -17.34 -5.83
CA GLY A 153 9.03 -18.78 -5.67
C GLY A 153 7.69 -19.11 -5.00
N ILE A 154 6.62 -18.49 -5.45
CA ILE A 154 5.23 -18.75 -5.08
C ILE A 154 4.56 -19.54 -6.22
N ASP A 155 3.59 -20.41 -5.89
CA ASP A 155 2.83 -21.14 -6.92
C ASP A 155 2.20 -20.17 -7.94
N LYS A 156 2.41 -20.42 -9.23
CA LYS A 156 1.84 -19.65 -10.34
C LYS A 156 0.32 -19.66 -10.38
N ASN A 157 -0.31 -20.65 -9.74
CA ASN A 157 -1.76 -20.73 -9.61
C ASN A 157 -2.30 -20.02 -8.38
N ALA A 158 -1.43 -19.47 -7.52
CA ALA A 158 -1.87 -18.78 -6.32
C ALA A 158 -2.71 -17.54 -6.67
N LYS A 159 -3.86 -17.43 -6.00
CA LYS A 159 -4.78 -16.31 -6.15
C LYS A 159 -4.27 -15.14 -5.33
N LEU A 160 -4.39 -13.94 -5.89
CA LEU A 160 -3.91 -12.72 -5.25
C LEU A 160 -4.56 -12.51 -3.86
N VAL A 161 -5.82 -12.88 -3.70
CA VAL A 161 -6.57 -12.74 -2.44
C VAL A 161 -6.04 -13.65 -1.32
N ASP A 162 -5.34 -14.74 -1.66
CA ASP A 162 -4.92 -15.81 -0.74
C ASP A 162 -3.42 -15.79 -0.41
N VAL A 163 -2.61 -14.95 -1.05
CA VAL A 163 -1.13 -14.98 -0.91
C VAL A 163 -0.58 -14.12 0.23
N SER A 164 -1.44 -13.58 1.10
CA SER A 164 -1.01 -12.68 2.20
C SER A 164 0.10 -13.30 3.06
N ASP A 165 -0.10 -14.52 3.55
CA ASP A 165 0.85 -15.17 4.45
C ASP A 165 2.18 -15.48 3.75
N LEU A 166 2.11 -15.96 2.50
CA LEU A 166 3.30 -16.20 1.67
C LEU A 166 4.09 -14.92 1.43
N LEU A 167 3.43 -13.78 1.18
CA LEU A 167 4.11 -12.50 1.02
C LEU A 167 4.77 -12.03 2.32
N HIS A 168 4.13 -12.24 3.47
CA HIS A 168 4.74 -11.94 4.78
C HIS A 168 5.94 -12.84 5.08
N GLU A 169 5.91 -14.13 4.73
CA GLU A 169 7.07 -15.03 4.83
C GLU A 169 8.24 -14.53 3.98
N ARG A 170 7.96 -14.06 2.75
CA ARG A 170 8.99 -13.49 1.86
C ARG A 170 9.54 -12.17 2.39
N LEU A 171 8.68 -11.33 2.93
CA LEU A 171 9.08 -10.09 3.60
C LEU A 171 9.96 -10.39 4.82
N PHE A 172 9.58 -11.35 5.67
CA PHE A 172 10.37 -11.80 6.82
C PHE A 172 11.75 -12.32 6.39
N THR A 173 11.80 -13.15 5.34
CA THR A 173 13.05 -13.68 4.79
C THR A 173 13.97 -12.56 4.30
N LEU A 174 13.42 -11.58 3.57
CA LEU A 174 14.16 -10.41 3.13
C LEU A 174 14.66 -9.58 4.32
N CYS A 175 13.82 -9.36 5.33
CA CYS A 175 14.19 -8.59 6.51
C CYS A 175 15.31 -9.25 7.33
N ASN A 176 15.28 -10.58 7.47
CA ASN A 176 16.37 -11.32 8.12
C ASN A 176 17.68 -11.19 7.35
N TRP A 177 17.62 -11.27 6.01
CA TRP A 177 18.79 -11.04 5.18
C TRP A 177 19.30 -9.59 5.30
N ILE A 178 18.42 -8.60 5.35
CA ILE A 178 18.81 -7.19 5.57
C ILE A 178 19.49 -7.04 6.93
N ASN A 179 18.97 -7.67 7.99
CA ASN A 179 19.57 -7.59 9.33
C ASN A 179 20.93 -8.30 9.44
N ALA A 180 21.12 -9.38 8.67
CA ALA A 180 22.35 -10.15 8.63
C ALA A 180 22.60 -10.66 7.20
N PRO A 181 23.26 -9.86 6.33
CA PRO A 181 23.46 -10.21 4.94
C PRO A 181 24.50 -11.33 4.81
N VAL A 182 23.99 -12.57 4.83
CA VAL A 182 24.79 -13.80 4.69
C VAL A 182 25.21 -14.11 3.25
N THR A 183 24.63 -13.40 2.27
CA THR A 183 24.94 -13.51 0.83
C THR A 183 25.15 -12.12 0.24
N GLU A 184 25.89 -12.03 -0.88
CA GLU A 184 26.13 -10.75 -1.56
C GLU A 184 24.84 -10.15 -2.15
N THR A 185 23.94 -10.98 -2.67
CA THR A 185 22.66 -10.56 -3.26
C THR A 185 21.48 -10.82 -2.32
N PRO A 186 20.41 -10.01 -2.39
CA PRO A 186 19.18 -10.27 -1.65
C PRO A 186 18.53 -11.59 -2.10
N PRO A 187 17.73 -12.25 -1.24
CA PRO A 187 17.08 -13.53 -1.56
C PRO A 187 16.07 -13.41 -2.71
N PHE A 188 15.51 -12.22 -2.90
CA PHE A 188 14.55 -11.91 -3.97
C PHE A 188 14.82 -10.51 -4.53
N SER A 189 14.43 -10.31 -5.78
CA SER A 189 14.52 -9.02 -6.45
C SER A 189 13.20 -8.72 -7.15
N LEU A 190 12.53 -7.65 -6.75
CA LEU A 190 11.34 -7.16 -7.42
C LEU A 190 11.56 -5.73 -7.92
N ASP A 191 11.22 -5.49 -9.19
CA ASP A 191 11.02 -4.13 -9.67
C ASP A 191 9.63 -3.66 -9.27
N THR A 192 9.56 -2.63 -8.44
CA THR A 192 8.28 -2.26 -7.85
C THR A 192 7.30 -1.70 -8.88
N LYS A 193 7.78 -0.85 -9.80
CA LYS A 193 6.91 -0.24 -10.80
C LYS A 193 6.26 -1.31 -11.67
N PHE A 194 7.07 -2.23 -12.19
CA PHE A 194 6.57 -3.31 -13.04
C PHE A 194 5.68 -4.29 -12.27
N SER A 195 6.04 -4.62 -11.03
CA SER A 195 5.22 -5.50 -10.17
C SER A 195 3.82 -4.92 -9.94
N LEU A 196 3.74 -3.64 -9.54
CA LEU A 196 2.48 -2.97 -9.28
C LEU A 196 1.67 -2.76 -10.57
N GLN A 197 2.32 -2.36 -11.67
CA GLN A 197 1.64 -2.22 -12.96
C GLN A 197 0.98 -3.52 -13.41
N ASN A 198 1.65 -4.67 -13.26
CA ASN A 198 1.06 -5.97 -13.60
C ASN A 198 -0.18 -6.29 -12.77
N ILE A 199 -0.16 -6.02 -11.46
CA ILE A 199 -1.32 -6.24 -10.58
C ILE A 199 -2.47 -5.30 -10.99
N ILE A 200 -2.17 -4.00 -11.13
CA ILE A 200 -3.14 -2.96 -11.49
C ILE A 200 -3.77 -3.27 -12.85
N SER A 201 -2.99 -3.64 -13.86
CA SER A 201 -3.49 -3.96 -15.20
C SER A 201 -4.41 -5.18 -15.18
N LYS A 202 -4.08 -6.23 -14.42
CA LYS A 202 -4.97 -7.39 -14.30
C LYS A 202 -6.27 -7.05 -13.56
N LEU A 203 -6.21 -6.25 -12.49
CA LEU A 203 -7.39 -5.79 -11.76
C LEU A 203 -8.28 -4.91 -12.65
N HIS A 204 -7.68 -3.94 -13.34
CA HIS A 204 -8.37 -3.04 -14.27
C HIS A 204 -9.03 -3.79 -15.43
N ALA A 205 -8.40 -4.85 -15.95
CA ALA A 205 -9.00 -5.70 -16.98
C ALA A 205 -10.31 -6.37 -16.52
N ILE A 206 -10.48 -6.61 -15.21
CA ILE A 206 -11.70 -7.15 -14.63
C ILE A 206 -12.71 -6.05 -14.36
N THR A 207 -12.28 -4.94 -13.76
CA THR A 207 -13.17 -3.88 -13.24
C THR A 207 -13.55 -2.82 -14.28
N GLY A 208 -12.86 -2.78 -15.42
CA GLY A 208 -13.08 -1.77 -16.45
C GLY A 208 -12.93 -0.35 -15.92
N CYS A 209 -13.81 0.55 -16.34
CA CYS A 209 -13.78 1.97 -15.96
C CYS A 209 -14.22 2.26 -14.51
N ILE A 210 -14.66 1.25 -13.74
CA ILE A 210 -15.15 1.44 -12.36
C ILE A 210 -14.00 1.81 -11.41
N ILE A 211 -12.87 1.11 -11.54
CA ILE A 211 -11.64 1.42 -10.80
C ILE A 211 -10.64 1.98 -11.80
N LYS A 212 -10.19 3.22 -11.62
CA LYS A 212 -9.18 3.80 -12.49
C LYS A 212 -7.83 3.09 -12.28
N PRO A 213 -6.97 3.02 -13.31
CA PRO A 213 -5.66 2.38 -13.16
C PRO A 213 -4.67 3.20 -12.31
N ASN A 214 -5.02 4.43 -11.92
CA ASN A 214 -4.15 5.33 -11.19
C ASN A 214 -4.42 5.22 -9.68
N PHE A 215 -3.64 4.38 -9.00
CA PHE A 215 -3.61 4.33 -7.55
C PHE A 215 -2.66 5.38 -7.00
N GLN A 216 -3.07 6.07 -5.93
CA GLN A 216 -2.19 6.97 -5.19
C GLN A 216 -1.53 6.19 -4.06
N VAL A 217 -0.21 6.18 -3.99
CA VAL A 217 0.52 5.61 -2.84
C VAL A 217 0.80 6.75 -1.87
N TYR A 218 0.20 6.70 -0.70
CA TYR A 218 0.46 7.65 0.39
C TYR A 218 1.55 7.09 1.29
N ILE A 219 2.67 7.80 1.33
CA ILE A 219 3.88 7.39 2.05
C ILE A 219 3.92 8.19 3.35
N ASP A 220 3.72 7.52 4.48
CA ASP A 220 3.85 8.12 5.80
C ASP A 220 5.33 8.08 6.25
N GLU A 221 5.71 9.02 7.12
CA GLU A 221 7.10 9.16 7.61
C GLU A 221 8.17 9.27 6.50
N PHE A 222 7.79 9.79 5.34
CA PHE A 222 8.69 9.93 4.17
C PHE A 222 9.97 10.70 4.52
N GLU A 223 9.86 11.70 5.39
CA GLU A 223 10.98 12.53 5.87
C GLU A 223 12.06 11.74 6.62
N ASN A 224 11.74 10.54 7.13
CA ASN A 224 12.68 9.71 7.88
C ASN A 224 13.45 8.74 6.98
N LEU A 225 13.10 8.62 5.69
CA LEU A 225 13.88 7.86 4.73
C LEU A 225 15.17 8.61 4.36
N THR A 226 16.22 7.88 3.97
CA THR A 226 17.46 8.51 3.52
C THR A 226 17.25 9.25 2.19
N SER A 227 18.12 10.21 1.86
CA SER A 227 18.04 10.95 0.60
C SER A 227 18.02 10.04 -0.64
N ASP A 228 18.79 8.94 -0.63
CA ASP A 228 18.84 8.00 -1.75
C ASP A 228 17.54 7.18 -1.85
N GLN A 229 16.95 6.80 -0.72
CA GLN A 229 15.64 6.11 -0.68
C GLN A 229 14.53 7.02 -1.18
N GLN A 230 14.52 8.28 -0.72
CA GLN A 230 13.59 9.30 -1.20
C GLN A 230 13.75 9.55 -2.71
N ALA A 231 14.99 9.58 -3.22
CA ALA A 231 15.25 9.71 -4.65
C ALA A 231 14.66 8.54 -5.44
N ILE A 232 14.84 7.30 -4.98
CA ILE A 232 14.23 6.10 -5.59
C ILE A 232 12.71 6.25 -5.68
N ILE A 233 12.04 6.64 -4.59
CA ILE A 233 10.58 6.84 -4.56
C ILE A 233 10.17 7.94 -5.54
N ASN A 234 10.86 9.09 -5.53
CA ASN A 234 10.50 10.23 -6.36
C ASN A 234 10.63 9.97 -7.86
N THR A 235 11.50 9.04 -8.28
CA THR A 235 11.57 8.63 -9.70
C THR A 235 10.29 7.98 -10.22
N TRP A 236 9.39 7.51 -9.36
CA TRP A 236 8.14 6.90 -9.78
C TRP A 236 7.11 7.89 -10.29
N HIS A 237 7.20 9.15 -9.87
CA HIS A 237 6.29 10.21 -10.31
C HIS A 237 6.54 10.66 -11.75
N CYS A 238 7.67 10.28 -12.36
CA CYS A 238 8.12 10.77 -13.66
C CYS A 238 7.66 9.98 -14.89
N CYS A 239 6.88 8.91 -14.75
CA CYS A 239 6.34 8.18 -15.90
C CYS A 239 4.82 8.19 -15.89
N LYS A 240 4.26 9.18 -16.59
CA LYS A 240 2.90 9.15 -17.12
C LYS A 240 2.76 8.07 -18.19
#